data_AF-N2IVB7-F1
#
_entry.id   AF-N2IVB7-F1
#
_cell.length_a   1.000
_cell.length_b   1.000
_cell.length_c   1.000
_cell.angle_alpha   90.00
_cell.angle_beta   90.00
_cell.angle_gamma   90.00
#
_symmetry.space_group_name_H-M   'P 1'
#
loop_
_entity.id
_entity.type
_entity.pdbx_description
1 polymer ?
#
loop_
_entity_poly.entity_id
_entity_poly.type
_entity_poly.pdbx_seq_one_letter_code
_entity_poly.pdbx_strand_id
1 'polypeptide(L)'
;MGTPERSISTGHYSFPAATLTPLMLPAVSLAMREAVSTAFETHESYRVDKRGHALLCRDAFDSGLIDAKALEVLAVYPNTYGLHLLTQRAVTAIEQRMLIQKKGLIPGIKKRVRQLSQPVIDEPFVARLTAACIRQELVELEDVEPELAEGPACMPQLLALCQAALQDVLMTEGEKLRWHFEATIENEKFVLYASEFNEIDLSIPLDREDCRELNVLIFKTLDAMSWFLVPFHTPMSFIGPDGVYSHLHSEAYMTMKERLAVWGEAELLDYLKDTPSENLPFEDWALGLDGEPDEDAYARAAAILLELHDFDQHCNFRLDHRTGCDHKAEMQTLIRQIDDSLATAPAYAAVLTTLREALEVCIAAAESGFDFNERDFETSAEDSVGFFETLYASVAGVRFSLLEDDARDHFDGYAQNACGLFVAFPLSHESLEMQVLPVLRRTQQCLYLLDKLDTVLEEFKHVS
;
A
#
# COMPACT_ATOMS: atom_id res chain seq x y z
N MET A 1 30.38 -61.61 -12.53
CA MET A 1 29.66 -61.32 -11.28
C MET A 1 30.37 -60.16 -10.58
N GLY A 2 29.65 -59.06 -10.33
CA GLY A 2 30.01 -57.97 -9.39
C GLY A 2 31.11 -56.98 -9.80
N THR A 3 30.70 -55.80 -10.29
CA THR A 3 31.48 -54.55 -10.22
C THR A 3 31.65 -54.08 -8.77
N PRO A 4 32.82 -53.58 -8.35
CA PRO A 4 32.95 -52.73 -7.16
C PRO A 4 33.07 -51.24 -7.54
N GLU A 5 32.55 -50.42 -6.64
CA GLU A 5 32.16 -49.02 -6.78
C GLU A 5 33.32 -48.04 -7.02
N ARG A 6 33.06 -47.00 -7.84
CA ARG A 6 33.89 -45.80 -7.93
C ARG A 6 33.50 -44.83 -6.81
N SER A 7 34.39 -44.61 -5.86
CA SER A 7 34.31 -43.47 -4.93
C SER A 7 34.80 -42.21 -5.64
N ILE A 8 33.94 -41.19 -5.65
CA ILE A 8 34.20 -39.83 -6.16
C ILE A 8 34.89 -39.04 -5.04
N SER A 9 36.09 -38.52 -5.31
CA SER A 9 36.74 -37.49 -4.50
C SER A 9 37.15 -36.34 -5.43
N THR A 10 36.42 -35.24 -5.36
CA THR A 10 36.68 -33.99 -6.07
C THR A 10 37.80 -33.23 -5.37
N GLY A 11 39.01 -33.25 -5.94
CA GLY A 11 40.10 -32.37 -5.52
C GLY A 11 39.87 -30.95 -6.01
N HIS A 12 39.76 -30.00 -5.08
CA HIS A 12 39.60 -28.57 -5.33
C HIS A 12 40.86 -27.96 -5.98
N TYR A 13 40.74 -27.45 -7.20
CA TYR A 13 41.68 -26.46 -7.74
C TYR A 13 41.35 -25.10 -7.12
N SER A 14 42.31 -24.49 -6.41
CA SER A 14 42.24 -23.09 -5.97
C SER A 14 43.28 -22.27 -6.72
N PHE A 15 42.84 -21.21 -7.41
CA PHE A 15 43.73 -20.21 -7.99
C PHE A 15 44.29 -19.30 -6.89
N PRO A 16 45.55 -18.85 -6.97
CA PRO A 16 46.07 -17.86 -6.04
C PRO A 16 45.35 -16.51 -6.24
N ALA A 17 45.01 -15.84 -5.14
CA ALA A 17 44.37 -14.53 -5.16
C ALA A 17 45.26 -13.49 -5.86
N ALA A 18 44.69 -12.80 -6.86
CA ALA A 18 45.35 -11.70 -7.55
C ALA A 18 45.73 -10.58 -6.57
N THR A 19 47.00 -10.18 -6.56
CA THR A 19 47.61 -9.29 -5.56
C THR A 19 47.55 -7.80 -5.94
N LEU A 20 46.59 -7.37 -6.75
CA LEU A 20 46.45 -5.98 -7.16
C LEU A 20 44.97 -5.59 -7.21
N THR A 21 44.47 -4.97 -6.14
CA THR A 21 43.19 -4.27 -6.16
C THR A 21 43.36 -2.87 -6.77
N PRO A 22 42.32 -2.29 -7.40
CA PRO A 22 42.36 -0.94 -7.98
C PRO A 22 42.81 0.16 -6.99
N LEU A 23 42.67 -0.10 -5.69
CA LEU A 23 43.10 0.73 -4.57
C LEU A 23 44.63 0.79 -4.36
N MET A 24 45.38 -0.15 -4.96
CA MET A 24 46.84 -0.23 -4.88
C MET A 24 47.54 0.62 -5.96
N LEU A 25 46.79 1.24 -6.87
CA LEU A 25 47.34 2.15 -7.89
C LEU A 25 47.64 3.51 -7.25
N PRO A 26 48.91 3.99 -7.25
CA PRO A 26 49.31 5.19 -6.52
C PRO A 26 48.50 6.45 -6.85
N ALA A 27 48.03 6.59 -8.09
CA ALA A 27 47.20 7.70 -8.54
C ALA A 27 45.77 7.65 -7.98
N VAL A 28 45.21 6.44 -7.81
CA VAL A 28 43.87 6.22 -7.25
C VAL A 28 43.88 6.46 -5.74
N SER A 29 44.91 5.99 -5.03
CA SER A 29 45.06 6.26 -3.60
C SER A 29 45.19 7.75 -3.31
N LEU A 30 45.90 8.52 -4.16
CA LEU A 30 46.03 9.97 -3.99
C LEU A 30 44.70 10.71 -4.27
N ALA A 31 44.00 10.34 -5.34
CA ALA A 31 42.69 10.91 -5.67
C ALA A 31 41.63 10.63 -4.59
N MET A 32 41.62 9.41 -4.02
CA MET A 32 40.69 9.08 -2.92
C MET A 32 41.03 9.85 -1.64
N ARG A 33 42.31 10.07 -1.34
CA ARG A 33 42.73 10.89 -0.18
C ARG A 33 42.24 12.33 -0.32
N GLU A 34 42.40 12.91 -1.50
CA GLU A 34 41.89 14.25 -1.78
C GLU A 34 40.36 14.30 -1.68
N ALA A 35 39.65 13.34 -2.28
CA ALA A 35 38.19 13.28 -2.25
C ALA A 35 37.63 13.20 -0.82
N VAL A 36 38.19 12.32 0.03
CA VAL A 36 37.76 12.18 1.44
C VAL A 36 38.03 13.47 2.20
N SER A 37 39.20 14.06 1.98
CA SER A 37 39.57 15.29 2.68
C SER A 37 38.71 16.48 2.26
N THR A 38 38.37 16.59 0.98
CA THR A 38 37.47 17.62 0.45
C THR A 38 36.05 17.42 0.96
N ALA A 39 35.55 16.17 0.97
CA ALA A 39 34.24 15.87 1.52
C ALA A 39 34.12 16.28 3.00
N PHE A 40 35.16 16.02 3.80
CA PHE A 40 35.21 16.43 5.20
C PHE A 40 35.24 17.96 5.34
N GLU A 41 36.04 18.67 4.55
CA GLU A 41 36.09 20.13 4.59
C GLU A 41 34.72 20.76 4.26
N THR A 42 34.01 20.21 3.27
CA THR A 42 32.70 20.73 2.85
C THR A 42 31.59 20.45 3.85
N HIS A 43 31.56 19.27 4.47
CA HIS A 43 30.40 18.83 5.25
C HIS A 43 30.64 18.83 6.76
N GLU A 44 31.88 18.70 7.23
CA GLU A 44 32.18 18.42 8.64
C GLU A 44 33.25 19.33 9.26
N SER A 45 33.83 20.27 8.50
CA SER A 45 34.87 21.20 9.00
C SER A 45 34.44 21.99 10.23
N TYR A 46 33.15 22.30 10.37
CA TYR A 46 32.58 23.00 11.51
C TYR A 46 32.78 22.27 12.85
N ARG A 47 33.08 20.96 12.83
CA ARG A 47 33.34 20.15 14.03
C ARG A 47 34.74 20.36 14.62
N VAL A 48 35.63 21.02 13.88
CA VAL A 48 37.03 21.20 14.26
C VAL A 48 37.32 22.67 14.52
N ASP A 49 37.41 23.03 15.80
CA ASP A 49 38.04 24.30 16.19
C ASP A 49 39.55 24.18 15.95
N LYS A 50 40.03 24.77 14.86
CA LYS A 50 41.43 24.73 14.43
C LYS A 50 42.39 25.13 15.54
N ARG A 51 42.04 26.13 16.36
CA ARG A 51 42.92 26.62 17.42
C ARG A 51 42.92 25.66 18.60
N GLY A 52 41.76 25.27 19.10
CA GLY A 52 41.64 24.33 20.22
C GLY A 52 42.25 22.97 19.90
N HIS A 53 41.97 22.42 18.72
CA HIS A 53 42.48 21.12 18.30
C HIS A 53 44.00 21.14 18.09
N ALA A 54 44.55 22.19 17.50
CA ALA A 54 46.00 22.33 17.33
C ALA A 54 46.73 22.45 18.67
N LEU A 55 46.17 23.21 19.62
CA LEU A 55 46.71 23.31 20.98
C LEU A 55 46.69 21.95 21.69
N LEU A 56 45.55 21.24 21.65
CA LEU A 56 45.43 19.90 22.23
C LEU A 56 46.44 18.92 21.62
N CYS A 57 46.57 18.89 20.29
CA CYS A 57 47.51 18.02 19.61
C CYS A 57 48.97 18.37 19.94
N ARG A 58 49.29 19.66 20.05
CA ARG A 58 50.61 20.12 20.46
C ARG A 58 50.92 19.70 21.90
N ASP A 59 50.02 19.94 22.84
CA ASP A 59 50.20 19.57 24.24
C ASP A 59 50.29 18.04 24.40
N ALA A 60 49.53 17.28 23.61
CA ALA A 60 49.64 15.83 23.54
C ALA A 60 51.00 15.36 23.00
N PHE A 61 51.56 16.05 22.01
CA PHE A 61 52.89 15.74 21.49
C PHE A 61 53.98 16.10 22.51
N ASP A 62 53.93 17.33 23.06
CA ASP A 62 54.90 17.86 24.02
C ASP A 62 54.91 17.03 25.32
N SER A 63 53.77 16.42 25.70
CA SER A 63 53.66 15.51 26.84
C SER A 63 54.03 14.05 26.55
N GLY A 64 54.38 13.70 25.30
CA GLY A 64 54.69 12.33 24.89
C GLY A 64 53.48 11.40 24.89
N LEU A 65 52.28 11.96 24.75
CA LEU A 65 51.03 11.22 24.63
C LEU A 65 50.83 10.67 23.20
N ILE A 66 51.24 11.45 22.21
CA ILE A 66 51.34 11.04 20.80
C ILE A 66 52.79 11.18 20.32
N ASP A 67 53.22 10.32 19.40
CA ASP A 67 54.59 10.26 18.91
C ASP A 67 54.80 11.07 17.61
N ALA A 68 56.05 11.19 17.17
CA ALA A 68 56.38 11.90 15.93
C ALA A 68 55.74 11.25 14.69
N LYS A 69 55.48 9.95 14.75
CA LYS A 69 54.78 9.21 13.69
C LYS A 69 53.31 9.62 13.59
N ALA A 70 52.68 10.03 14.68
CA ALA A 70 51.33 10.58 14.64
C ALA A 70 51.26 11.89 13.84
N LEU A 71 52.31 12.71 13.87
CA LEU A 71 52.38 13.96 13.12
C LEU A 71 52.49 13.77 11.60
N GLU A 72 52.88 12.59 11.11
CA GLU A 72 52.91 12.27 9.67
C GLU A 72 51.53 12.44 9.02
N VAL A 73 50.45 12.33 9.79
CA VAL A 73 49.08 12.57 9.32
C VAL A 73 48.91 14.00 8.77
N LEU A 74 49.56 14.99 9.37
CA LEU A 74 49.49 16.38 8.89
C LEU A 74 50.30 16.59 7.62
N ALA A 75 51.32 15.77 7.36
CA ALA A 75 52.05 15.78 6.10
C ALA A 75 51.22 15.15 4.96
N VAL A 76 50.37 14.16 5.28
CA VAL A 76 49.47 13.51 4.32
C VAL A 76 48.21 14.33 4.07
N TYR A 77 47.67 14.99 5.10
CA TYR A 77 46.47 15.82 5.03
C TYR A 77 46.74 17.19 5.69
N PRO A 78 47.27 18.18 4.96
CA PRO A 78 47.64 19.48 5.52
C PRO A 78 46.44 20.42 5.69
N ASN A 79 45.34 19.93 6.26
CA ASN A 79 44.07 20.66 6.38
C ASN A 79 43.26 20.21 7.62
N THR A 80 42.01 20.65 7.73
CA THR A 80 41.14 20.44 8.90
C THR A 80 40.89 18.95 9.16
N TYR A 81 40.83 18.15 8.10
CA TYR A 81 40.68 16.69 8.21
C TYR A 81 41.91 16.03 8.86
N GLY A 82 43.13 16.43 8.47
CA GLY A 82 44.35 15.94 9.11
C GLY A 82 44.43 16.31 10.60
N LEU A 83 44.01 17.52 10.96
CA LEU A 83 43.92 17.95 12.35
C LEU A 83 42.87 17.16 13.14
N HIS A 84 41.74 16.85 12.52
CA HIS A 84 40.71 15.98 13.10
C HIS A 84 41.28 14.58 13.43
N LEU A 85 41.95 13.95 12.46
CA LEU A 85 42.56 12.64 12.64
C LEU A 85 43.65 12.63 13.72
N LEU A 86 44.49 13.67 13.76
CA LEU A 86 45.50 13.81 14.82
C LEU A 86 44.85 13.97 16.20
N THR A 87 43.77 14.75 16.27
CA THR A 87 43.01 14.95 17.51
C THR A 87 42.39 13.65 17.99
N GLN A 88 41.82 12.84 17.09
CA GLN A 88 41.32 11.51 17.45
C GLN A 88 42.42 10.63 18.05
N ARG A 89 43.63 10.64 17.49
CA ARG A 89 44.77 9.89 18.05
C ARG A 89 45.15 10.39 19.44
N ALA A 90 45.17 11.71 19.66
CA ALA A 90 45.41 12.28 20.98
C ALA A 90 44.33 11.86 21.98
N VAL A 91 43.05 11.94 21.59
CA VAL A 91 41.91 11.53 22.43
C VAL A 91 41.98 10.03 22.74
N THR A 92 42.23 9.16 21.77
CA THR A 92 42.37 7.72 22.01
C THR A 92 43.54 7.42 22.96
N ALA A 93 44.67 8.12 22.83
CA ALA A 93 45.79 7.98 23.76
C ALA A 93 45.43 8.47 25.19
N ILE A 94 44.63 9.53 25.31
CA ILE A 94 44.07 9.98 26.58
C ILE A 94 43.14 8.92 27.16
N GLU A 95 42.19 8.40 26.38
CA GLU A 95 41.24 7.38 26.81
C GLU A 95 41.92 6.07 27.24
N GLN A 96 43.03 5.69 26.60
CA GLN A 96 43.83 4.53 26.98
C GLN A 96 44.57 4.73 28.31
N ARG A 97 44.98 5.97 28.63
CA ARG A 97 45.72 6.30 29.87
C ARG A 97 44.81 6.77 31.01
N MET A 98 43.63 7.29 30.69
CA MET A 98 42.62 7.70 31.64
C MET A 98 41.54 6.62 31.68
N LEU A 99 41.65 5.72 32.68
CA LEU A 99 40.54 4.85 33.09
C LEU A 99 39.45 5.71 33.75
N ILE A 100 38.73 6.47 32.93
CA ILE A 100 37.49 7.11 33.31
C ILE A 100 36.45 5.99 33.35
N GLN A 101 36.09 5.51 34.55
CA GLN A 101 34.98 4.58 34.70
C GLN A 101 33.70 5.23 34.15
N LYS A 102 33.32 4.87 32.92
CA LYS A 102 32.10 5.35 32.24
C LYS A 102 30.82 5.06 33.04
N LYS A 103 30.88 4.12 34.00
CA LYS A 103 29.80 3.86 34.97
C LYS A 103 29.75 5.00 36.00
N GLY A 104 28.78 5.89 35.86
CA GLY A 104 28.34 6.80 36.92
C GLY A 104 28.69 8.30 36.74
N LEU A 105 29.42 8.69 35.68
CA LEU A 105 29.76 10.11 35.44
C LEU A 105 28.56 11.01 35.23
N ILE A 106 27.50 10.49 34.63
CA ILE A 106 26.23 11.19 34.47
C ILE A 106 25.16 10.34 35.16
N PRO A 107 24.74 10.71 36.37
CA PRO A 107 23.61 10.07 37.04
C PRO A 107 22.39 10.05 36.12
N GLY A 108 21.92 8.84 35.80
CA GLY A 108 20.77 8.64 34.93
C GLY A 108 21.01 8.82 33.43
N ILE A 109 22.25 8.71 32.92
CA ILE A 109 22.54 8.90 31.48
C ILE A 109 21.65 8.06 30.57
N LYS A 110 21.37 6.79 30.92
CA LYS A 110 20.45 5.95 30.14
C LYS A 110 19.03 6.52 30.12
N LYS A 111 18.55 7.03 31.26
CA LYS A 111 17.23 7.68 31.37
C LYS A 111 17.19 8.97 30.56
N ARG A 112 18.24 9.80 30.63
CA ARG A 112 18.32 11.06 29.87
C ARG A 112 18.49 10.85 28.37
N VAL A 113 19.29 9.87 27.96
CA VAL A 113 19.43 9.49 26.55
C VAL A 113 18.10 8.94 26.03
N ARG A 114 17.41 8.08 26.79
CA ARG A 114 16.05 7.62 26.46
C ARG A 114 15.06 8.78 26.34
N GLN A 115 15.13 9.77 27.23
CA GLN A 115 14.28 10.98 27.18
C GLN A 115 14.63 11.91 26.00
N LEU A 116 15.91 12.01 25.61
CA LEU A 116 16.36 12.83 24.49
C LEU A 116 16.14 12.16 23.14
N SER A 117 16.02 10.83 23.11
CA SER A 117 15.69 10.04 21.92
C SER A 117 14.18 9.79 21.77
N GLN A 118 13.37 10.20 22.74
CA GLN A 118 11.91 10.08 22.63
C GLN A 118 11.42 11.11 21.61
N PRO A 119 10.68 10.68 20.57
CA PRO A 119 10.02 11.62 19.67
C PRO A 119 9.13 12.56 20.49
N VAL A 120 9.02 13.82 20.06
CA VAL A 120 8.13 14.78 20.71
C VAL A 120 6.70 14.34 20.40
N ILE A 121 6.06 13.71 21.37
CA ILE A 121 4.68 13.27 21.30
C ILE A 121 3.82 14.27 22.07
N ASP A 122 2.70 14.69 21.48
CA ASP A 122 1.72 15.56 22.15
C ASP A 122 1.03 14.76 23.27
N GLU A 123 1.43 15.00 24.53
CA GLU A 123 0.88 14.31 25.70
C GLU A 123 -0.64 14.51 25.83
N PRO A 124 -1.18 15.75 25.67
CA PRO A 124 -2.63 15.96 25.61
C PRO A 124 -3.35 15.12 24.56
N PHE A 125 -2.79 14.97 23.36
CA PHE A 125 -3.38 14.15 22.29
C PHE A 125 -3.45 12.68 22.69
N VAL A 126 -2.34 12.09 23.12
CA VAL A 126 -2.28 10.66 23.49
C VAL A 126 -3.23 10.38 24.64
N ALA A 127 -3.27 11.21 25.67
CA ALA A 127 -4.18 11.04 26.79
C ALA A 127 -5.66 11.06 26.36
N ARG A 128 -6.04 11.96 25.43
CA ARG A 128 -7.41 12.02 24.88
C ARG A 128 -7.72 10.78 24.04
N LEU A 129 -6.79 10.35 23.21
CA LEU A 129 -6.96 9.16 22.37
C LEU A 129 -7.13 7.90 23.23
N THR A 130 -6.26 7.68 24.21
CA THR A 130 -6.35 6.54 25.13
C THR A 130 -7.69 6.52 25.88
N ALA A 131 -8.14 7.67 26.39
CA ALA A 131 -9.45 7.77 27.03
C ALA A 131 -10.61 7.46 26.07
N ALA A 132 -10.51 7.88 24.80
CA ALA A 132 -11.49 7.58 23.78
C ALA A 132 -11.50 6.08 23.43
N CYS A 133 -10.33 5.44 23.27
CA CYS A 133 -10.20 4.00 23.04
C CYS A 133 -10.78 3.18 24.20
N ILE A 134 -10.53 3.56 25.46
CA ILE A 134 -11.15 2.92 26.63
C ILE A 134 -12.67 3.05 26.58
N ARG A 135 -13.19 4.24 26.28
CA ARG A 135 -14.64 4.47 26.21
C ARG A 135 -15.33 3.67 25.11
N GLN A 136 -14.61 3.42 24.01
CA GLN A 136 -15.08 2.59 22.90
C GLN A 136 -14.79 1.10 23.09
N GLU A 137 -14.33 0.70 24.28
CA GLU A 137 -14.02 -0.69 24.66
C GLU A 137 -12.95 -1.34 23.77
N LEU A 138 -12.08 -0.52 23.15
CA LEU A 138 -10.97 -0.99 22.31
C LEU A 138 -9.74 -1.37 23.14
N VAL A 139 -9.59 -0.74 24.30
CA VAL A 139 -8.48 -0.94 25.23
C VAL A 139 -9.05 -1.05 26.63
N GLU A 140 -8.64 -2.05 27.40
CA GLU A 140 -9.08 -2.19 28.78
C GLU A 140 -8.28 -1.28 29.71
N LEU A 141 -8.91 -0.82 30.80
CA LEU A 141 -8.23 0.00 31.80
C LEU A 141 -7.03 -0.75 32.41
N GLU A 142 -7.15 -2.06 32.52
CA GLU A 142 -6.12 -2.97 33.04
C GLU A 142 -4.85 -2.98 32.18
N ASP A 143 -4.95 -2.72 30.88
CA ASP A 143 -3.80 -2.64 29.96
C ASP A 143 -3.06 -1.30 30.08
N VAL A 144 -3.75 -0.26 30.53
CA VAL A 144 -3.21 1.12 30.65
C VAL A 144 -2.58 1.37 32.01
N GLU A 145 -3.17 0.84 33.09
CA GLU A 145 -2.71 1.05 34.47
C GLU A 145 -1.22 0.75 34.72
N PRO A 146 -0.62 -0.34 34.18
CA PRO A 146 0.80 -0.63 34.36
C PRO A 146 1.72 0.44 33.76
N GLU A 147 1.31 1.04 32.64
CA GLU A 147 2.10 2.02 31.91
C GLU A 147 2.09 3.40 32.62
N LEU A 148 0.99 3.75 33.29
CA LEU A 148 0.86 5.03 34.02
C LEU A 148 1.93 5.23 35.11
N ALA A 149 2.52 4.14 35.62
CA ALA A 149 3.60 4.20 36.60
C ALA A 149 4.88 4.88 36.06
N GLU A 150 5.07 4.93 34.73
CA GLU A 150 6.21 5.61 34.10
C GLU A 150 6.03 7.14 33.98
N GLY A 151 4.85 7.69 34.32
CA GLY A 151 4.53 9.11 34.17
C GLY A 151 4.54 9.55 32.69
N PRO A 152 5.00 10.76 32.34
CA PRO A 152 5.03 11.21 30.93
C PRO A 152 5.84 10.32 29.97
N ALA A 153 6.70 9.45 30.50
CA ALA A 153 7.48 8.53 29.68
C ALA A 153 6.65 7.39 29.07
N CYS A 154 5.40 7.18 29.50
CA CYS A 154 4.50 6.14 28.97
C CYS A 154 3.78 6.52 27.69
N MET A 155 3.84 7.78 27.24
CA MET A 155 3.11 8.25 26.05
C MET A 155 3.38 7.40 24.79
N PRO A 156 4.62 6.98 24.46
CA PRO A 156 4.86 6.08 23.33
C PRO A 156 4.15 4.73 23.47
N GLN A 157 4.13 4.15 24.67
CA GLN A 157 3.48 2.87 24.93
C GLN A 157 1.96 2.97 24.83
N LEU A 158 1.37 4.03 25.38
CA LEU A 158 -0.06 4.29 25.27
C LEU A 158 -0.49 4.54 23.82
N LEU A 159 0.32 5.28 23.05
CA LEU A 159 0.07 5.50 21.64
C LEU A 159 0.13 4.19 20.84
N ALA A 160 1.16 3.36 21.09
CA ALA A 160 1.29 2.05 20.46
C ALA A 160 0.11 1.12 20.81
N LEU A 161 -0.38 1.14 22.05
CA LEU A 161 -1.55 0.38 22.49
C LEU A 161 -2.82 0.82 21.74
N CYS A 162 -3.03 2.13 21.62
CA CYS A 162 -4.18 2.66 20.87
C CYS A 162 -4.08 2.33 19.38
N GLN A 163 -2.88 2.43 18.80
CA GLN A 163 -2.64 2.07 17.40
C GLN A 163 -2.93 0.59 17.15
N ALA A 164 -2.43 -0.30 18.01
CA ALA A 164 -2.68 -1.75 17.90
C ALA A 164 -4.17 -2.06 18.02
N ALA A 165 -4.87 -1.42 18.97
CA ALA A 165 -6.31 -1.62 19.13
C ALA A 165 -7.13 -1.16 17.92
N LEU A 166 -6.73 -0.08 17.24
CA LEU A 166 -7.38 0.36 16.00
C LEU A 166 -7.05 -0.55 14.82
N GLN A 167 -5.82 -1.05 14.74
CA GLN A 167 -5.42 -2.08 13.77
C GLN A 167 -6.25 -3.36 13.94
N ASP A 168 -6.48 -3.79 15.18
CA ASP A 168 -7.26 -5.00 15.48
C ASP A 168 -8.72 -4.90 15.01
N VAL A 169 -9.30 -3.69 14.92
CA VAL A 169 -10.64 -3.49 14.34
C VAL A 169 -10.68 -3.87 12.85
N LEU A 170 -9.57 -3.68 12.12
CA LEU A 170 -9.46 -4.03 10.70
C LEU A 170 -9.19 -5.52 10.48
N MET A 171 -8.74 -6.23 11.50
CA MET A 171 -8.41 -7.65 11.40
C MET A 171 -9.69 -8.46 11.17
N THR A 172 -9.75 -9.17 10.05
CA THR A 172 -10.81 -10.16 9.76
C THR A 172 -10.33 -11.56 10.19
N GLU A 173 -11.23 -12.53 10.36
CA GLU A 173 -10.84 -13.94 10.56
C GLU A 173 -10.30 -14.61 9.27
N GLY A 174 -10.44 -13.96 8.11
CA GLY A 174 -9.98 -14.43 6.80
C GLY A 174 -8.47 -14.30 6.62
N GLU A 175 -7.82 -15.30 6.03
CA GLU A 175 -6.35 -15.33 5.90
C GLU A 175 -5.83 -14.50 4.73
N LYS A 176 -6.60 -14.34 3.63
CA LYS A 176 -6.09 -13.74 2.39
C LYS A 176 -5.90 -12.23 2.49
N LEU A 177 -6.84 -11.52 3.12
CA LEU A 177 -6.83 -10.05 3.13
C LEU A 177 -6.05 -9.40 4.29
N ARG A 178 -5.53 -10.19 5.24
CA ARG A 178 -4.87 -9.71 6.47
C ARG A 178 -3.57 -8.93 6.25
N TRP A 179 -2.96 -9.00 5.07
CA TRP A 179 -1.56 -8.58 4.86
C TRP A 179 -1.38 -7.31 4.04
N HIS A 180 -2.48 -6.69 3.60
CA HIS A 180 -2.45 -5.76 2.46
C HIS A 180 -2.51 -4.28 2.81
N PHE A 181 -2.83 -3.95 4.08
CA PHE A 181 -2.93 -2.57 4.53
C PHE A 181 -2.04 -2.36 5.75
N GLU A 182 -1.26 -1.29 5.71
CA GLU A 182 -0.57 -0.79 6.88
C GLU A 182 -1.42 0.31 7.50
N ALA A 183 -1.66 0.24 8.80
CA ALA A 183 -2.31 1.33 9.52
C ALA A 183 -1.37 1.92 10.55
N THR A 184 -1.33 3.23 10.69
CA THR A 184 -0.49 3.90 11.69
C THR A 184 -1.12 5.18 12.18
N ILE A 185 -0.62 5.71 13.29
CA ILE A 185 -1.00 7.03 13.79
C ILE A 185 0.11 8.02 13.46
N GLU A 186 -0.20 8.96 12.58
CA GLU A 186 0.70 10.06 12.23
C GLU A 186 0.12 11.38 12.74
N ASN A 187 0.85 12.03 13.66
CA ASN A 187 0.37 13.24 14.35
C ASN A 187 -0.99 12.99 15.03
N GLU A 188 -2.03 13.72 14.62
CA GLU A 188 -3.40 13.58 15.11
C GLU A 188 -4.31 12.86 14.08
N LYS A 189 -3.75 11.94 13.29
CA LYS A 189 -4.49 11.22 12.24
C LYS A 189 -4.24 9.72 12.31
N PHE A 190 -5.28 8.94 12.04
CA PHE A 190 -5.18 7.51 11.78
C PHE A 190 -5.08 7.33 10.27
N VAL A 191 -3.98 6.77 9.80
CA VAL A 191 -3.69 6.68 8.38
C VAL A 191 -3.68 5.22 7.96
N LEU A 192 -4.46 4.91 6.92
CA LEU A 192 -4.43 3.63 6.23
C LEU A 192 -3.60 3.80 4.97
N TYR A 193 -2.61 2.92 4.79
CA TYR A 193 -1.74 2.86 3.63
C TYR A 193 -1.98 1.57 2.87
N ALA A 194 -2.00 1.68 1.56
CA ALA A 194 -1.92 0.57 0.63
C ALA A 194 -0.54 0.60 -0.04
N SER A 195 0.19 -0.50 0.05
CA SER A 195 1.49 -0.67 -0.59
C SER A 195 1.40 -1.29 -1.99
N GLU A 196 0.27 -1.88 -2.34
CA GLU A 196 0.05 -2.61 -3.59
C GLU A 196 -1.42 -2.55 -4.04
N PHE A 197 -1.67 -3.02 -5.27
CA PHE A 197 -3.02 -3.21 -5.80
C PHE A 197 -3.63 -4.45 -5.16
N ASN A 198 -4.72 -4.27 -4.45
CA ASN A 198 -5.35 -5.29 -3.63
C ASN A 198 -6.46 -5.96 -4.43
N GLU A 199 -6.05 -6.94 -5.22
CA GLU A 199 -6.91 -7.74 -6.07
C GLU A 199 -7.46 -8.96 -5.33
N ILE A 200 -8.79 -9.13 -5.36
CA ILE A 200 -9.52 -10.29 -4.86
C ILE A 200 -10.14 -11.00 -6.04
N ASP A 201 -9.60 -12.16 -6.38
CA ASP A 201 -10.06 -12.97 -7.51
C ASP A 201 -11.37 -13.70 -7.15
N LEU A 202 -12.52 -13.18 -7.61
CA LEU A 202 -13.80 -13.85 -7.48
C LEU A 202 -14.04 -14.80 -8.65
N SER A 203 -14.01 -16.08 -8.34
CA SER A 203 -14.20 -17.19 -9.28
C SER A 203 -15.66 -17.38 -9.77
N ILE A 204 -16.24 -16.37 -10.42
CA ILE A 204 -17.64 -16.38 -10.87
C ILE A 204 -17.82 -17.25 -12.13
N PRO A 205 -18.86 -18.12 -12.20
CA PRO A 205 -19.11 -18.99 -13.35
C PRO A 205 -19.80 -18.25 -14.52
N LEU A 206 -19.09 -17.33 -15.18
CA LEU A 206 -19.64 -16.47 -16.24
C LEU A 206 -20.09 -17.22 -17.51
N ASP A 207 -19.45 -18.35 -17.84
CA ASP A 207 -19.74 -19.10 -19.08
C ASP A 207 -20.93 -20.08 -18.96
N ARG A 208 -21.56 -20.13 -17.78
CA ARG A 208 -22.63 -21.07 -17.47
C ARG A 208 -23.99 -20.37 -17.53
N GLU A 209 -24.76 -20.66 -18.57
CA GLU A 209 -26.10 -20.07 -18.76
C GLU A 209 -27.06 -20.42 -17.61
N ASP A 210 -26.90 -21.60 -17.01
CA ASP A 210 -27.64 -22.05 -15.82
C ASP A 210 -27.29 -21.27 -14.54
N CYS A 211 -26.21 -20.47 -14.56
CA CYS A 211 -25.77 -19.61 -13.47
C CYS A 211 -26.11 -18.13 -13.71
N ARG A 212 -26.86 -17.78 -14.78
CA ARG A 212 -27.14 -16.36 -15.10
C ARG A 212 -27.83 -15.61 -13.97
N GLU A 213 -28.82 -16.22 -13.32
CA GLU A 213 -29.52 -15.60 -12.18
C GLU A 213 -28.58 -15.40 -10.99
N LEU A 214 -27.69 -16.37 -10.72
CA LEU A 214 -26.66 -16.26 -9.69
C LEU A 214 -25.70 -15.11 -9.99
N ASN A 215 -25.26 -14.97 -11.25
CA ASN A 215 -24.37 -13.88 -11.67
C ASN A 215 -25.03 -12.51 -11.43
N VAL A 216 -26.31 -12.34 -11.78
CA VAL A 216 -27.07 -11.11 -11.49
C VAL A 216 -27.07 -10.79 -9.99
N LEU A 217 -27.30 -11.79 -9.15
CA LEU A 217 -27.28 -11.62 -7.70
C LEU A 217 -25.89 -11.21 -7.19
N ILE A 218 -24.83 -11.87 -7.67
CA ILE A 218 -23.46 -11.54 -7.27
C ILE A 218 -23.12 -10.10 -7.64
N PHE A 219 -23.30 -9.71 -8.91
CA PHE A 219 -22.96 -8.36 -9.36
C PHE A 219 -23.76 -7.28 -8.62
N LYS A 220 -25.07 -7.46 -8.44
CA LYS A 220 -25.87 -6.49 -7.67
C LYS A 220 -25.48 -6.42 -6.18
N THR A 221 -25.07 -7.53 -5.58
CA THR A 221 -24.58 -7.54 -4.20
C THR A 221 -23.22 -6.83 -4.10
N LEU A 222 -22.31 -7.02 -5.05
CA LEU A 222 -21.04 -6.30 -5.07
C LEU A 222 -21.26 -4.79 -5.23
N ASP A 223 -22.18 -4.37 -6.11
CA ASP A 223 -22.57 -2.95 -6.27
C ASP A 223 -23.18 -2.38 -4.98
N ALA A 224 -23.99 -3.17 -4.26
CA ALA A 224 -24.52 -2.77 -2.96
C ALA A 224 -23.40 -2.60 -1.92
N MET A 225 -22.43 -3.51 -1.90
CA MET A 225 -21.31 -3.46 -0.96
C MET A 225 -20.41 -2.24 -1.23
N SER A 226 -20.09 -1.96 -2.51
CA SER A 226 -19.25 -0.81 -2.88
C SER A 226 -19.93 0.52 -2.55
N TRP A 227 -21.27 0.56 -2.58
CA TRP A 227 -22.03 1.77 -2.27
C TRP A 227 -22.28 1.97 -0.76
N PHE A 228 -22.63 0.92 -0.02
CA PHE A 228 -23.11 1.05 1.36
C PHE A 228 -22.07 0.71 2.44
N LEU A 229 -21.02 -0.07 2.11
CA LEU A 229 -19.99 -0.43 3.08
C LEU A 229 -18.79 0.51 2.94
N VAL A 230 -17.97 0.26 1.93
CA VAL A 230 -16.83 1.08 1.53
C VAL A 230 -16.67 0.99 0.02
N PRO A 231 -16.17 2.04 -0.65
CA PRO A 231 -15.84 1.98 -2.06
C PRO A 231 -14.82 0.86 -2.32
N PHE A 232 -15.05 0.10 -3.37
CA PHE A 232 -14.06 -0.78 -3.98
C PHE A 232 -14.48 -1.01 -5.43
N HIS A 233 -13.52 -1.42 -6.25
CA HIS A 233 -13.72 -1.59 -7.66
C HIS A 233 -14.12 -3.03 -7.99
N THR A 234 -14.91 -3.14 -9.05
CA THR A 234 -15.24 -4.40 -9.72
C THR A 234 -15.17 -4.13 -11.22
N PRO A 235 -15.25 -5.14 -12.10
CA PRO A 235 -15.44 -4.90 -13.53
C PRO A 235 -16.61 -3.96 -13.87
N MET A 236 -17.63 -3.81 -13.00
CA MET A 236 -18.69 -2.82 -13.21
C MET A 236 -18.17 -1.37 -13.19
N SER A 237 -17.08 -1.11 -12.49
CA SER A 237 -16.41 0.19 -12.54
C SER A 237 -15.64 0.44 -13.84
N PHE A 238 -15.63 -0.47 -14.82
CA PHE A 238 -15.12 -0.15 -16.16
C PHE A 238 -16.05 0.75 -16.97
N ILE A 239 -17.35 0.75 -16.66
CA ILE A 239 -18.36 1.52 -17.40
C ILE A 239 -19.09 2.47 -16.46
N GLY A 240 -19.39 3.67 -16.94
CA GLY A 240 -20.28 4.61 -16.24
C GLY A 240 -19.58 5.62 -15.33
N PRO A 241 -20.36 6.44 -14.60
CA PRO A 241 -19.88 7.67 -13.96
C PRO A 241 -18.94 7.45 -12.77
N ASP A 242 -18.91 6.25 -12.21
CA ASP A 242 -18.08 5.88 -11.05
C ASP A 242 -16.84 5.06 -11.47
N GLY A 243 -16.56 4.98 -12.79
CA GLY A 243 -15.42 4.26 -13.30
C GLY A 243 -14.13 5.05 -13.15
N VAL A 244 -13.21 4.55 -12.33
CA VAL A 244 -11.94 5.23 -12.04
C VAL A 244 -10.89 4.93 -13.11
N TYR A 245 -10.69 3.65 -13.47
CA TYR A 245 -9.57 3.25 -14.32
C TYR A 245 -9.83 3.43 -15.82
N SER A 246 -11.04 3.10 -16.29
CA SER A 246 -11.35 3.01 -17.71
C SER A 246 -12.39 4.05 -18.16
N HIS A 247 -12.50 5.19 -17.48
CA HIS A 247 -13.50 6.22 -17.80
C HIS A 247 -13.43 6.66 -19.27
N LEU A 248 -12.22 6.83 -19.82
CA LEU A 248 -12.01 7.22 -21.21
C LEU A 248 -12.43 6.11 -22.19
N HIS A 249 -12.13 4.85 -21.86
CA HIS A 249 -12.60 3.70 -22.63
C HIS A 249 -14.13 3.59 -22.59
N SER A 250 -14.74 3.85 -21.43
CA SER A 250 -16.20 3.91 -21.27
C SER A 250 -16.81 5.02 -22.12
N GLU A 251 -16.22 6.21 -22.17
CA GLU A 251 -16.69 7.30 -23.03
C GLU A 251 -16.63 6.91 -24.50
N ALA A 252 -15.51 6.35 -24.96
CA ALA A 252 -15.37 5.86 -26.33
C ALA A 252 -16.42 4.77 -26.65
N TYR A 253 -16.59 3.80 -25.76
CA TYR A 253 -17.61 2.77 -25.87
C TYR A 253 -19.02 3.36 -25.96
N MET A 254 -19.38 4.30 -25.09
CA MET A 254 -20.72 4.91 -25.07
C MET A 254 -21.05 5.62 -26.39
N THR A 255 -20.06 6.26 -27.03
CA THR A 255 -20.25 6.88 -28.36
C THR A 255 -20.39 5.85 -29.50
N MET A 256 -19.82 4.66 -29.33
CA MET A 256 -19.80 3.59 -30.32
C MET A 256 -20.87 2.51 -30.09
N LYS A 257 -21.57 2.54 -28.95
CA LYS A 257 -22.48 1.48 -28.47
C LYS A 257 -23.54 1.05 -29.49
N GLU A 258 -24.17 1.99 -30.17
CA GLU A 258 -25.20 1.69 -31.18
C GLU A 258 -24.61 0.94 -32.40
N ARG A 259 -23.36 1.23 -32.74
CA ARG A 259 -22.66 0.59 -33.87
C ARG A 259 -22.18 -0.81 -33.48
N LEU A 260 -21.61 -0.95 -32.29
CA LEU A 260 -21.16 -2.23 -31.74
C LEU A 260 -22.28 -3.25 -31.55
N ALA A 261 -23.54 -2.81 -31.43
CA ALA A 261 -24.70 -3.70 -31.41
C ALA A 261 -24.91 -4.48 -32.72
N VAL A 262 -24.26 -4.08 -33.82
CA VAL A 262 -24.42 -4.68 -35.15
C VAL A 262 -23.08 -5.05 -35.80
N TRP A 263 -21.99 -4.41 -35.40
CA TRP A 263 -20.66 -4.61 -35.97
C TRP A 263 -19.91 -5.73 -35.28
N GLY A 264 -19.23 -6.57 -36.08
CA GLY A 264 -18.21 -7.49 -35.58
C GLY A 264 -16.84 -6.82 -35.55
N GLU A 265 -15.84 -7.63 -35.19
CA GLU A 265 -14.43 -7.20 -35.11
C GLU A 265 -13.91 -6.64 -36.43
N ALA A 266 -14.24 -7.27 -37.56
CA ALA A 266 -13.78 -6.83 -38.87
C ALA A 266 -14.34 -5.46 -39.26
N GLU A 267 -15.64 -5.23 -39.07
CA GLU A 267 -16.26 -3.94 -39.38
C GLU A 267 -15.75 -2.82 -38.46
N LEU A 268 -15.47 -3.13 -37.19
CA LEU A 268 -14.89 -2.18 -36.25
C LEU A 268 -13.45 -1.82 -36.62
N LEU A 269 -12.63 -2.81 -36.98
CA LEU A 269 -11.26 -2.59 -37.43
C LEU A 269 -11.19 -1.74 -38.69
N ASP A 270 -12.00 -2.07 -39.71
CA ASP A 270 -12.07 -1.29 -40.94
C ASP A 270 -12.49 0.15 -40.64
N TYR A 271 -13.48 0.35 -39.75
CA TYR A 271 -13.90 1.69 -39.33
C TYR A 271 -12.78 2.47 -38.65
N LEU A 272 -12.06 1.87 -37.69
CA LEU A 272 -10.99 2.54 -36.96
C LEU A 272 -9.81 2.93 -37.87
N LYS A 273 -9.50 2.11 -38.88
CA LYS A 273 -8.41 2.36 -39.84
C LYS A 273 -8.76 3.38 -40.91
N ASP A 274 -9.98 3.30 -41.45
CA ASP A 274 -10.40 4.15 -42.57
C ASP A 274 -10.87 5.53 -42.11
N THR A 275 -11.19 5.70 -40.83
CA THR A 275 -11.65 6.97 -40.26
C THR A 275 -10.45 7.78 -39.74
N PRO A 276 -10.21 8.99 -40.29
CA PRO A 276 -9.20 9.89 -39.72
C PRO A 276 -9.51 10.21 -38.26
N SER A 277 -8.48 10.34 -37.41
CA SER A 277 -8.65 10.53 -35.96
C SER A 277 -9.57 11.71 -35.60
N GLU A 278 -9.46 12.83 -36.30
CA GLU A 278 -10.31 14.02 -36.14
C GLU A 278 -11.82 13.76 -36.35
N ASN A 279 -12.17 12.65 -37.02
CA ASN A 279 -13.55 12.26 -37.32
C ASN A 279 -14.05 11.12 -36.41
N LEU A 280 -13.21 10.59 -35.52
CA LEU A 280 -13.67 9.65 -34.51
C LEU A 280 -14.61 10.38 -33.53
N PRO A 281 -15.69 9.73 -33.06
CA PRO A 281 -16.65 10.35 -32.16
C PRO A 281 -16.17 10.40 -30.70
N PHE A 282 -14.90 10.08 -30.46
CA PHE A 282 -14.23 10.03 -29.17
C PHE A 282 -12.78 10.48 -29.35
N GLU A 283 -12.14 10.79 -28.23
CA GLU A 283 -10.73 11.16 -28.17
C GLU A 283 -9.83 9.98 -28.57
N ASP A 284 -9.05 10.10 -29.64
CA ASP A 284 -8.24 9.02 -30.23
C ASP A 284 -7.18 8.48 -29.26
N TRP A 285 -6.52 9.37 -28.52
CA TRP A 285 -5.53 9.04 -27.50
C TRP A 285 -6.09 8.16 -26.37
N ALA A 286 -7.41 8.19 -26.12
CA ALA A 286 -8.05 7.36 -25.10
C ALA A 286 -7.88 5.86 -25.37
N LEU A 287 -7.79 5.46 -26.64
CA LEU A 287 -7.57 4.08 -27.06
C LEU A 287 -6.17 3.85 -27.64
N GLY A 288 -5.24 4.79 -27.42
CA GLY A 288 -3.88 4.73 -27.96
C GLY A 288 -3.83 4.84 -29.49
N LEU A 289 -4.78 5.55 -30.10
CA LEU A 289 -4.85 5.77 -31.55
C LEU A 289 -4.25 7.12 -31.98
N ASP A 290 -3.63 7.86 -31.06
CA ASP A 290 -3.01 9.14 -31.34
C ASP A 290 -1.70 8.97 -32.15
N GLY A 291 -1.49 9.88 -33.10
CA GLY A 291 -0.29 9.89 -33.95
C GLY A 291 -0.40 8.97 -35.17
N GLU A 292 0.58 8.07 -35.35
CA GLU A 292 0.62 7.08 -36.43
C GLU A 292 0.45 5.67 -35.81
N PRO A 293 -0.79 5.28 -35.44
CA PRO A 293 -1.05 3.97 -34.85
C PRO A 293 -0.73 2.84 -35.83
N ASP A 294 -0.13 1.76 -35.32
CA ASP A 294 0.12 0.56 -36.09
C ASP A 294 -1.09 -0.39 -36.06
N GLU A 295 -0.97 -1.50 -36.81
CA GLU A 295 -2.00 -2.52 -36.89
C GLU A 295 -2.36 -3.13 -35.52
N ASP A 296 -1.38 -3.23 -34.62
CA ASP A 296 -1.57 -3.80 -33.28
C ASP A 296 -2.35 -2.82 -32.38
N ALA A 297 -2.12 -1.51 -32.50
CA ALA A 297 -2.89 -0.49 -31.79
C ALA A 297 -4.37 -0.52 -32.18
N TYR A 298 -4.68 -0.61 -33.48
CA TYR A 298 -6.07 -0.75 -33.95
C TYR A 298 -6.73 -2.05 -33.46
N ALA A 299 -5.99 -3.16 -33.46
CA ALA A 299 -6.46 -4.44 -32.93
C ALA A 299 -6.77 -4.36 -31.44
N ARG A 300 -5.91 -3.74 -30.64
CA ARG A 300 -6.13 -3.53 -29.21
C ARG A 300 -7.35 -2.66 -28.95
N ALA A 301 -7.48 -1.52 -29.65
CA ALA A 301 -8.63 -0.63 -29.50
C ALA A 301 -9.97 -1.32 -29.84
N ALA A 302 -9.99 -2.10 -30.92
CA ALA A 302 -11.16 -2.89 -31.30
C ALA A 302 -11.51 -3.93 -30.23
N ALA A 303 -10.50 -4.65 -29.71
CA ALA A 303 -10.70 -5.66 -28.69
C ALA A 303 -11.26 -5.07 -27.38
N ILE A 304 -10.73 -3.94 -26.91
CA ILE A 304 -11.24 -3.23 -25.72
C ILE A 304 -12.71 -2.84 -25.90
N LEU A 305 -13.07 -2.25 -27.04
CA LEU A 305 -14.45 -1.83 -27.31
C LEU A 305 -15.42 -3.02 -27.39
N LEU A 306 -14.98 -4.16 -27.92
CA LEU A 306 -15.77 -5.39 -27.96
C LEU A 306 -15.92 -6.01 -26.57
N GLU A 307 -14.86 -5.99 -25.75
CA GLU A 307 -14.88 -6.48 -24.37
C GLU A 307 -15.84 -5.65 -23.51
N LEU A 308 -15.83 -4.31 -23.65
CA LEU A 308 -16.80 -3.41 -23.02
C LEU A 308 -18.23 -3.67 -23.50
N HIS A 309 -18.42 -3.94 -24.79
CA HIS A 309 -19.72 -4.28 -25.33
C HIS A 309 -20.25 -5.59 -24.73
N ASP A 310 -19.41 -6.62 -24.69
CA ASP A 310 -19.75 -7.92 -24.11
C ASP A 310 -20.08 -7.78 -22.61
N PHE A 311 -19.29 -7.01 -21.88
CA PHE A 311 -19.52 -6.70 -20.47
C PHE A 311 -20.88 -6.00 -20.25
N ASP A 312 -21.18 -4.95 -21.03
CA ASP A 312 -22.44 -4.20 -20.91
C ASP A 312 -23.67 -5.08 -21.17
N GLN A 313 -23.57 -6.03 -22.12
CA GLN A 313 -24.68 -6.93 -22.45
C GLN A 313 -24.88 -8.05 -21.43
N HIS A 314 -23.81 -8.56 -20.82
CA HIS A 314 -23.86 -9.82 -20.08
C HIS A 314 -23.56 -9.72 -18.59
N CYS A 315 -22.91 -8.65 -18.12
CA CYS A 315 -22.37 -8.56 -16.77
C CYS A 315 -22.63 -7.23 -16.04
N ASN A 316 -23.09 -6.19 -16.75
CA ASN A 316 -23.37 -4.87 -16.15
C ASN A 316 -24.71 -4.83 -15.35
N PHE A 317 -24.81 -5.61 -14.27
CA PHE A 317 -25.98 -5.65 -13.39
C PHE A 317 -25.77 -4.81 -12.13
N ARG A 318 -26.38 -3.62 -12.09
CA ARG A 318 -26.30 -2.69 -10.95
C ARG A 318 -27.63 -2.53 -10.24
N LEU A 319 -27.58 -1.96 -9.03
CA LEU A 319 -28.73 -1.35 -8.39
C LEU A 319 -29.25 -0.17 -9.22
N ASP A 320 -30.52 0.16 -9.05
CA ASP A 320 -31.13 1.28 -9.77
C ASP A 320 -30.82 2.62 -9.09
N HIS A 321 -29.73 3.25 -9.53
CA HIS A 321 -29.26 4.54 -9.00
C HIS A 321 -30.03 5.77 -9.52
N ARG A 322 -31.19 5.58 -10.17
CA ARG A 322 -32.02 6.72 -10.62
C ARG A 322 -32.59 7.48 -9.42
N THR A 323 -32.66 8.81 -9.54
CA THR A 323 -33.19 9.68 -8.49
C THR A 323 -34.59 9.25 -8.07
N GLY A 324 -34.77 8.93 -6.78
CA GLY A 324 -36.05 8.51 -6.21
C GLY A 324 -36.26 6.99 -6.14
N CYS A 325 -35.30 6.18 -6.58
CA CYS A 325 -35.29 4.76 -6.35
C CYS A 325 -34.96 4.43 -4.89
N ASP A 326 -35.65 3.43 -4.35
CA ASP A 326 -35.45 2.93 -2.99
C ASP A 326 -34.51 1.73 -3.04
N HIS A 327 -33.20 1.99 -2.95
CA HIS A 327 -32.16 0.95 -2.92
C HIS A 327 -32.41 -0.10 -1.84
N LYS A 328 -33.00 0.29 -0.70
CA LYS A 328 -33.34 -0.66 0.36
C LYS A 328 -34.44 -1.60 -0.08
N ALA A 329 -35.50 -1.09 -0.72
CA ALA A 329 -36.57 -1.94 -1.26
C ALA A 329 -36.05 -2.89 -2.36
N GLU A 330 -35.10 -2.43 -3.17
CA GLU A 330 -34.42 -3.28 -4.15
C GLU A 330 -33.60 -4.39 -3.47
N MET A 331 -32.72 -4.07 -2.51
CA MET A 331 -31.95 -5.06 -1.75
C MET A 331 -32.85 -6.07 -1.02
N GLN A 332 -33.97 -5.63 -0.46
CA GLN A 332 -34.96 -6.54 0.13
C GLN A 332 -35.61 -7.47 -0.89
N THR A 333 -35.77 -7.03 -2.13
CA THR A 333 -36.27 -7.87 -3.22
C THR A 333 -35.24 -8.91 -3.64
N LEU A 334 -33.95 -8.52 -3.71
CA LEU A 334 -32.84 -9.45 -3.96
C LEU A 334 -32.77 -10.54 -2.87
N ILE A 335 -32.92 -10.18 -1.58
CA ILE A 335 -32.98 -11.16 -0.49
C ILE A 335 -34.12 -12.16 -0.68
N ARG A 336 -35.32 -11.70 -1.07
CA ARG A 336 -36.44 -12.62 -1.36
C ARG A 336 -36.14 -13.56 -2.52
N GLN A 337 -35.51 -13.06 -3.59
CA GLN A 337 -35.08 -13.88 -4.72
C GLN A 337 -34.04 -14.93 -4.29
N ILE A 338 -33.14 -14.57 -3.39
CA ILE A 338 -32.18 -15.51 -2.79
C ILE A 338 -32.91 -16.58 -1.97
N ASP A 339 -33.87 -16.20 -1.12
CA ASP A 339 -34.64 -17.15 -0.30
C ASP A 339 -35.43 -18.14 -1.18
N ASP A 340 -36.03 -17.67 -2.27
CA ASP A 340 -36.72 -18.51 -3.26
C ASP A 340 -35.73 -19.46 -3.99
N SER A 341 -34.53 -18.97 -4.29
CA SER A 341 -33.46 -19.74 -4.94
C SER A 341 -32.87 -20.80 -4.01
N LEU A 342 -32.74 -20.51 -2.71
CA LEU A 342 -32.29 -21.47 -1.70
C LEU A 342 -33.23 -22.66 -1.58
N ALA A 343 -34.53 -22.46 -1.79
CA ALA A 343 -35.53 -23.53 -1.77
C ALA A 343 -35.44 -24.47 -2.99
N THR A 344 -34.84 -24.02 -4.10
CA THR A 344 -34.90 -24.71 -5.41
C THR A 344 -33.53 -25.12 -5.95
N ALA A 345 -32.44 -24.50 -5.49
CA ALA A 345 -31.09 -24.71 -6.01
C ALA A 345 -30.06 -24.91 -4.88
N PRO A 346 -30.06 -26.08 -4.20
CA PRO A 346 -29.16 -26.36 -3.08
C PRO A 346 -27.68 -26.36 -3.46
N ALA A 347 -27.37 -26.53 -4.75
CA ALA A 347 -26.00 -26.48 -5.27
C ALA A 347 -25.33 -25.11 -5.06
N TYR A 348 -26.11 -24.02 -4.97
CA TYR A 348 -25.61 -22.66 -4.77
C TYR A 348 -25.77 -22.19 -3.32
N ALA A 349 -26.18 -23.06 -2.39
CA ALA A 349 -26.65 -22.63 -1.08
C ALA A 349 -25.60 -21.82 -0.29
N ALA A 350 -24.33 -22.21 -0.34
CA ALA A 350 -23.25 -21.49 0.34
C ALA A 350 -23.02 -20.08 -0.25
N VAL A 351 -23.02 -19.96 -1.58
CA VAL A 351 -22.89 -18.67 -2.28
C VAL A 351 -24.09 -17.79 -1.97
N LEU A 352 -25.30 -18.30 -2.17
CA LEU A 352 -26.56 -17.59 -1.89
C LEU A 352 -26.66 -17.14 -0.42
N THR A 353 -26.24 -17.96 0.54
CA THR A 353 -26.23 -17.58 1.96
C THR A 353 -25.28 -16.39 2.22
N THR A 354 -24.12 -16.40 1.57
CA THR A 354 -23.13 -15.31 1.70
C THR A 354 -23.64 -14.01 1.06
N LEU A 355 -24.27 -14.09 -0.12
CA LEU A 355 -24.89 -12.92 -0.77
C LEU A 355 -26.03 -12.33 0.07
N ARG A 356 -26.83 -13.19 0.71
CA ARG A 356 -27.90 -12.79 1.62
C ARG A 356 -27.34 -12.03 2.82
N GLU A 357 -26.31 -12.57 3.46
CA GLU A 357 -25.63 -11.93 4.58
C GLU A 357 -25.06 -10.56 4.18
N ALA A 358 -24.40 -10.47 3.03
CA ALA A 358 -23.86 -9.21 2.52
C ALA A 358 -24.95 -8.15 2.30
N LEU A 359 -26.10 -8.52 1.70
CA LEU A 359 -27.23 -7.61 1.51
C LEU A 359 -27.86 -7.17 2.84
N GLU A 360 -27.96 -8.06 3.84
CA GLU A 360 -28.44 -7.71 5.18
C GLU A 360 -27.53 -6.67 5.86
N VAL A 361 -26.21 -6.83 5.74
CA VAL A 361 -25.23 -5.87 6.25
C VAL A 361 -25.35 -4.53 5.51
N CYS A 362 -25.52 -4.54 4.18
CA CYS A 362 -25.71 -3.32 3.38
C CYS A 362 -27.00 -2.57 3.76
N ILE A 363 -28.10 -3.30 4.00
CA ILE A 363 -29.36 -2.70 4.46
C ILE A 363 -29.18 -2.05 5.83
N ALA A 364 -28.49 -2.72 6.78
CA ALA A 364 -28.21 -2.15 8.08
C ALA A 364 -27.33 -0.89 7.98
N ALA A 365 -26.35 -0.89 7.09
CA ALA A 365 -25.52 0.28 6.80
C ALA A 365 -26.35 1.44 6.23
N ALA A 366 -27.25 1.16 5.27
CA ALA A 366 -28.16 2.17 4.71
C ALA A 366 -29.09 2.77 5.78
N GLU A 367 -29.55 1.97 6.75
CA GLU A 367 -30.40 2.43 7.86
C GLU A 367 -29.64 3.29 8.89
N SER A 368 -28.34 3.06 9.05
CA SER A 368 -27.50 3.84 9.97
C SER A 368 -27.34 5.31 9.56
N GLY A 369 -27.55 5.63 8.28
CA GLY A 369 -27.43 6.98 7.74
C GLY A 369 -26.00 7.54 7.75
N PHE A 370 -24.99 6.72 8.06
CA PHE A 370 -23.58 7.11 7.93
C PHE A 370 -23.20 7.02 6.45
N ASP A 371 -22.96 8.19 5.86
CA ASP A 371 -22.45 8.38 4.51
C ASP A 371 -20.92 8.50 4.57
N PHE A 372 -20.23 7.76 3.71
CA PHE A 372 -18.76 7.77 3.64
C PHE A 372 -18.35 8.18 2.23
N ASN A 373 -17.61 9.28 2.15
CA ASN A 373 -16.96 9.71 0.93
C ASN A 373 -15.47 9.92 1.22
N GLU A 374 -14.61 9.17 0.53
CA GLU A 374 -13.16 9.26 0.71
C GLU A 374 -12.62 10.68 0.44
N ARG A 375 -13.28 11.45 -0.44
CA ARG A 375 -12.91 12.85 -0.76
C ARG A 375 -13.08 13.83 0.40
N ASP A 376 -13.79 13.44 1.46
CA ASP A 376 -13.91 14.26 2.67
C ASP A 376 -12.67 14.16 3.57
N PHE A 377 -11.74 13.25 3.27
CA PHE A 377 -10.53 12.97 4.04
C PHE A 377 -9.26 13.35 3.29
N GLU A 378 -8.16 13.48 4.02
CA GLU A 378 -6.86 13.71 3.39
C GLU A 378 -6.37 12.41 2.76
N THR A 379 -6.00 12.46 1.49
CA THR A 379 -5.51 11.31 0.72
C THR A 379 -4.17 11.62 0.05
N SER A 380 -3.54 10.58 -0.48
CA SER A 380 -2.23 10.63 -1.17
C SER A 380 -2.17 11.43 -2.46
N ALA A 381 -3.31 11.81 -3.06
CA ALA A 381 -3.32 12.44 -4.37
C ALA A 381 -3.88 13.87 -4.33
N GLU A 382 -3.17 14.79 -4.97
CA GLU A 382 -3.68 16.13 -5.29
C GLU A 382 -4.80 16.09 -6.36
N ASP A 383 -5.09 14.96 -7.05
CA ASP A 383 -6.07 14.98 -8.16
C ASP A 383 -6.90 13.72 -8.51
N SER A 384 -6.78 12.53 -7.87
CA SER A 384 -7.77 11.45 -8.19
C SER A 384 -7.69 10.18 -7.37
N VAL A 385 -6.51 9.68 -6.98
CA VAL A 385 -6.36 8.29 -6.51
C VAL A 385 -6.23 8.15 -4.99
N GLY A 386 -7.22 7.48 -4.38
CA GLY A 386 -7.30 7.20 -2.94
C GLY A 386 -6.88 5.78 -2.54
N PHE A 387 -6.96 5.49 -1.25
CA PHE A 387 -6.71 4.16 -0.68
C PHE A 387 -7.74 3.13 -1.16
N PHE A 388 -9.01 3.50 -1.22
CA PHE A 388 -10.07 2.56 -1.64
C PHE A 388 -10.01 2.23 -3.14
N GLU A 389 -9.33 3.05 -3.93
CA GLU A 389 -8.98 2.75 -5.33
C GLU A 389 -7.87 1.70 -5.47
N THR A 390 -7.36 1.15 -4.37
CA THR A 390 -6.48 -0.03 -4.42
C THR A 390 -7.26 -1.33 -4.34
N LEU A 391 -8.51 -1.30 -3.88
CA LEU A 391 -9.33 -2.48 -3.67
C LEU A 391 -10.07 -2.85 -4.95
N TYR A 392 -9.75 -4.02 -5.52
CA TYR A 392 -10.39 -4.52 -6.73
C TYR A 392 -10.86 -5.96 -6.54
N ALA A 393 -12.16 -6.20 -6.66
CA ALA A 393 -12.70 -7.54 -6.77
C ALA A 393 -12.73 -7.95 -8.24
N SER A 394 -11.67 -8.62 -8.69
CA SER A 394 -11.62 -9.24 -10.02
C SER A 394 -12.72 -10.27 -10.12
N VAL A 395 -13.34 -10.36 -11.29
CA VAL A 395 -14.27 -11.44 -11.59
C VAL A 395 -13.54 -12.39 -12.52
N ALA A 396 -12.77 -13.29 -11.91
CA ALA A 396 -11.82 -14.15 -12.58
C ALA A 396 -12.43 -14.90 -13.77
N GLY A 397 -11.91 -14.56 -14.96
CA GLY A 397 -12.17 -15.26 -16.21
C GLY A 397 -11.39 -14.62 -17.36
N VAL A 398 -10.94 -15.41 -18.32
CA VAL A 398 -10.21 -14.96 -19.55
C VAL A 398 -11.05 -13.97 -20.39
N ARG A 399 -12.31 -13.75 -20.03
CA ARG A 399 -13.30 -12.97 -20.77
C ARG A 399 -13.07 -11.46 -20.68
N PHE A 400 -12.48 -10.96 -19.59
CA PHE A 400 -12.29 -9.51 -19.37
C PHE A 400 -10.81 -9.13 -19.10
N SER A 401 -9.87 -9.86 -19.68
CA SER A 401 -8.45 -9.67 -19.38
C SER A 401 -7.90 -8.31 -19.81
N LEU A 402 -8.40 -7.73 -20.91
CA LEU A 402 -7.84 -6.45 -21.40
C LEU A 402 -8.24 -5.30 -20.49
N LEU A 403 -9.46 -5.30 -19.96
CA LEU A 403 -9.94 -4.30 -19.03
C LEU A 403 -9.27 -4.45 -17.65
N GLU A 404 -9.02 -5.68 -17.21
CA GLU A 404 -8.24 -5.94 -16.00
C GLU A 404 -6.79 -5.50 -16.12
N ASP A 405 -6.13 -5.81 -17.25
CA ASP A 405 -4.76 -5.38 -17.51
C ASP A 405 -4.66 -3.85 -17.59
N ASP A 406 -5.63 -3.19 -18.23
CA ASP A 406 -5.73 -1.72 -18.25
C ASP A 406 -5.86 -1.12 -16.85
N ALA A 407 -6.69 -1.71 -15.98
CA ALA A 407 -6.84 -1.24 -14.61
C ALA A 407 -5.55 -1.41 -13.79
N ARG A 408 -4.85 -2.53 -13.96
CA ARG A 408 -3.54 -2.76 -13.32
C ARG A 408 -2.49 -1.78 -13.83
N ASP A 409 -2.42 -1.54 -15.15
CA ASP A 409 -1.50 -0.57 -15.76
C ASP A 409 -1.78 0.85 -15.25
N HIS A 410 -3.07 1.22 -15.13
CA HIS A 410 -3.50 2.51 -14.59
C HIS A 410 -3.06 2.68 -13.13
N PHE A 411 -3.27 1.64 -12.31
CA PHE A 411 -2.79 1.62 -10.93
C PHE A 411 -1.28 1.77 -10.84
N ASP A 412 -0.52 0.96 -11.60
CA ASP A 412 0.94 0.98 -11.60
C ASP A 412 1.48 2.36 -12.02
N GLY A 413 0.85 2.99 -13.00
CA GLY A 413 1.16 4.36 -13.43
C GLY A 413 1.03 5.39 -12.29
N TYR A 414 0.01 5.28 -11.45
CA TYR A 414 -0.15 6.18 -10.31
C TYR A 414 0.72 5.80 -9.12
N ALA A 415 0.80 4.51 -8.78
CA ALA A 415 1.60 4.01 -7.67
C ALA A 415 3.09 4.33 -7.86
N GLN A 416 3.62 4.31 -9.09
CA GLN A 416 5.00 4.73 -9.39
C GLN A 416 5.26 6.22 -9.12
N ASN A 417 4.23 7.06 -9.17
CA ASN A 417 4.33 8.50 -8.97
C ASN A 417 3.98 8.94 -7.53
N ALA A 418 3.29 8.08 -6.76
CA ALA A 418 2.92 8.34 -5.38
C ALA A 418 3.96 7.76 -4.40
N CYS A 419 4.24 8.46 -3.29
CA CYS A 419 5.08 7.93 -2.20
C CYS A 419 4.34 6.90 -1.30
N GLY A 420 3.22 6.35 -1.77
CA GLY A 420 2.28 5.50 -1.04
C GLY A 420 0.85 6.03 -1.18
N LEU A 421 -0.12 5.12 -1.39
CA LEU A 421 -1.54 5.46 -1.44
C LEU A 421 -2.12 5.42 -0.03
N PHE A 422 -2.80 6.48 0.39
CA PHE A 422 -3.32 6.56 1.75
C PHE A 422 -4.63 7.32 1.87
N VAL A 423 -5.34 7.02 2.96
CA VAL A 423 -6.43 7.84 3.50
C VAL A 423 -6.16 8.11 4.98
N ALA A 424 -6.26 9.37 5.38
CA ALA A 424 -5.97 9.83 6.73
C ALA A 424 -7.22 10.39 7.40
N PHE A 425 -7.63 9.73 8.48
CA PHE A 425 -8.78 10.12 9.27
C PHE A 425 -8.36 10.95 10.48
N PRO A 426 -9.03 12.08 10.77
CA PRO A 426 -8.73 12.88 11.95
C PRO A 426 -9.02 12.10 13.24
N LEU A 427 -8.05 12.05 14.16
CA LEU A 427 -8.21 11.46 15.49
C LEU A 427 -8.58 12.53 16.51
N SER A 428 -9.87 12.61 16.79
CA SER A 428 -10.42 13.27 17.95
C SER A 428 -11.40 12.31 18.66
N HIS A 429 -11.79 12.60 19.90
CA HIS A 429 -12.77 11.76 20.59
C HIS A 429 -14.08 11.61 19.79
N GLU A 430 -14.57 12.71 19.21
CA GLU A 430 -15.78 12.74 18.40
C GLU A 430 -15.58 12.05 17.06
N SER A 431 -14.46 12.33 16.38
CA SER A 431 -14.14 11.72 15.08
C SER A 431 -13.92 10.21 15.19
N LEU A 432 -13.31 9.72 16.28
CA LEU A 432 -13.08 8.30 16.49
C LEU A 432 -14.41 7.53 16.51
N GLU A 433 -15.40 8.02 17.27
CA GLU A 433 -16.70 7.39 17.42
C GLU A 433 -17.59 7.57 16.19
N MET A 434 -17.63 8.77 15.63
CA MET A 434 -18.58 9.14 14.59
C MET A 434 -18.10 8.81 13.17
N GLN A 435 -16.79 8.66 12.94
CA GLN A 435 -16.23 8.51 11.60
C GLN A 435 -15.25 7.33 11.51
N VAL A 436 -14.18 7.33 12.31
CA VAL A 436 -13.10 6.34 12.18
C VAL A 436 -13.62 4.92 12.42
N LEU A 437 -14.20 4.64 13.59
CA LEU A 437 -14.66 3.28 13.91
C LEU A 437 -15.76 2.77 12.97
N PRO A 438 -16.77 3.57 12.58
CA PRO A 438 -17.71 3.18 11.53
C PRO A 438 -17.02 2.76 10.23
N VAL A 439 -16.05 3.55 9.73
CA VAL A 439 -15.32 3.22 8.50
C VAL A 439 -14.50 1.96 8.67
N LEU A 440 -13.74 1.81 9.76
CA LEU A 440 -12.92 0.62 10.00
C LEU A 440 -13.78 -0.64 10.09
N ARG A 441 -14.92 -0.58 10.80
CA ARG A 441 -15.87 -1.71 10.91
C ARG A 441 -16.50 -2.06 9.58
N ARG A 442 -16.90 -1.07 8.77
CA ARG A 442 -17.44 -1.32 7.42
C ARG A 442 -16.39 -1.89 6.47
N THR A 443 -15.15 -1.39 6.56
CA THR A 443 -14.01 -1.92 5.80
C THR A 443 -13.78 -3.37 6.17
N GLN A 444 -13.67 -3.68 7.47
CA GLN A 444 -13.53 -5.05 7.98
C GLN A 444 -14.66 -5.96 7.49
N GLN A 445 -15.93 -5.52 7.62
CA GLN A 445 -17.09 -6.29 7.16
C GLN A 445 -17.05 -6.55 5.65
N CYS A 446 -16.70 -5.54 4.85
CA CYS A 446 -16.56 -5.67 3.42
C CYS A 446 -15.50 -6.72 3.05
N LEU A 447 -14.29 -6.58 3.60
CA LEU A 447 -13.18 -7.52 3.36
C LEU A 447 -13.54 -8.95 3.79
N TYR A 448 -14.18 -9.11 4.96
CA TYR A 448 -14.64 -10.42 5.42
C TYR A 448 -15.67 -11.05 4.47
N LEU A 449 -16.64 -10.28 3.99
CA LEU A 449 -17.66 -10.77 3.07
C LEU A 449 -17.07 -11.14 1.70
N LEU A 450 -16.10 -10.37 1.19
CA LEU A 450 -15.39 -10.66 -0.06
C LEU A 450 -14.56 -11.95 0.05
N ASP A 451 -13.77 -12.11 1.12
CA ASP A 451 -12.99 -13.34 1.37
C ASP A 451 -13.88 -14.58 1.53
N LYS A 452 -15.00 -14.42 2.24
CA LYS A 452 -16.01 -15.47 2.38
C LYS A 452 -16.64 -15.82 1.03
N LEU A 453 -16.97 -14.83 0.21
CA LEU A 453 -17.56 -15.03 -1.11
C LEU A 453 -16.60 -15.75 -2.05
N ASP A 454 -15.33 -15.35 -2.07
CA ASP A 454 -14.27 -16.03 -2.82
C ASP A 454 -14.18 -17.51 -2.40
N THR A 455 -14.06 -17.78 -1.10
CA THR A 455 -13.98 -19.15 -0.57
C THR A 455 -15.14 -20.03 -1.04
N VAL A 456 -16.38 -19.55 -0.96
CA VAL A 456 -17.55 -20.35 -1.37
C VAL A 456 -17.67 -20.49 -2.90
N LEU A 457 -17.16 -19.53 -3.67
CA LEU A 457 -17.10 -19.61 -5.14
C LEU A 457 -16.05 -20.62 -5.62
N GLU A 458 -14.88 -20.66 -4.97
CA GLU A 458 -13.84 -21.66 -5.23
C GLU A 458 -14.33 -23.09 -4.93
N GLU A 459 -14.96 -23.29 -3.78
CA GLU A 459 -15.58 -24.59 -3.45
C GLU A 459 -16.61 -25.01 -4.49
N PHE A 460 -17.43 -24.05 -4.96
CA PHE A 460 -18.42 -24.31 -6.01
C PHE A 460 -17.79 -24.72 -7.35
N LYS A 461 -16.67 -24.10 -7.74
CA LYS A 461 -15.91 -24.48 -8.95
C LYS A 461 -15.41 -25.92 -8.88
N HIS A 462 -15.04 -26.42 -7.70
CA HIS A 462 -14.50 -27.77 -7.52
C HIS A 462 -15.56 -28.88 -7.38
N VAL A 463 -16.81 -28.52 -7.12
CA VAL A 463 -17.94 -29.47 -6.99
C VAL A 463 -18.72 -29.62 -8.31
N SER A 464 -18.58 -28.65 -9.21
CA SER A 464 -19.13 -28.64 -10.57
C SER A 464 -18.23 -29.38 -11.56
#